data_AF-A0A7C7PGK1-F1
#
_entry.id   AF-A0A7C7PGK1-F1
#
_cell.length_a   1.000
_cell.length_b   1.000
_cell.length_c   1.000
_cell.angle_alpha   90.00
_cell.angle_beta   90.00
_cell.angle_gamma   90.00
#
_symmetry.space_group_name_H-M   'P 1'
#
loop_
_entity.id
_entity.type
_entity.pdbx_description
1 polymer ?
#
loop_
_entity_poly.entity_id
_entity_poly.type
_entity_poly.pdbx_seq_one_letter_code
_entity_poly.pdbx_strand_id
1 'polypeptide(L)'
;MQRKVFTIGVVMVLCLSTSFTSQAAEEEKEISELNWWDVYSRDKNHDGISDLLIWKLQQGERFFNAGEARVFVRYDHYPTDEDVQRLENSGIEVTFQAQFIDLIATTMPRGMVHEVASWDGVAMLDDIGKAEPHMATAVPLMGVDQVWQNHGIYGEGVSIAIVDTGVDNSHVGLDDMDDNQFTNDLKVAAYYDAGQDAIICSENGLDGTGPCYPGQSLDSGTHGTHVAGIAAGTGDGETASDGTPHIGVAPKAHLVNVLSCCDGDIEDIIRGVEWTIEYQKFVQPHIRVMTSSLGEQQVEFHIDNDGSSAWSQAVDAAVESGLVVTLSAGNEFGAVTVAGCNTIDSPGDSRLPITVASLENDASLSLAFYSSRGYTSDGRVKPDVAAIGSDIWAPNQGTVTGYTSKSGTSMATPLMAGIVALTLEANPDLTPAEVKETLIAGYAIEREILNDVFPANANNCSLLETRPDNEYGYGQADPLTFVEIGGM
;
A
#
# COMPACT_ATOMS: atom_id res chain seq x y z
N MET A 1 -62.27 48.66 34.02
CA MET A 1 -63.51 47.88 34.16
C MET A 1 -63.13 46.41 34.19
N GLN A 2 -63.43 45.76 35.34
CA GLN A 2 -63.47 44.30 35.61
C GLN A 2 -62.19 43.47 35.39
N ARG A 3 -61.49 43.06 36.48
CA ARG A 3 -61.66 41.82 37.30
C ARG A 3 -61.30 40.56 36.51
N LYS A 4 -60.33 39.74 36.92
CA LYS A 4 -60.34 38.83 38.11
C LYS A 4 -58.87 38.50 38.53
N VAL A 5 -58.41 38.73 39.77
CA VAL A 5 -58.64 38.02 41.07
C VAL A 5 -57.69 36.79 41.20
N PHE A 6 -56.57 36.91 41.94
CA PHE A 6 -56.26 36.39 43.33
C PHE A 6 -55.51 35.02 43.27
N THR A 7 -54.50 34.61 44.07
CA THR A 7 -54.04 34.91 45.45
C THR A 7 -52.60 34.36 45.71
N ILE A 8 -51.76 35.19 46.34
CA ILE A 8 -50.76 35.01 47.45
C ILE A 8 -50.13 33.63 47.80
N GLY A 9 -48.80 33.64 48.01
CA GLY A 9 -48.05 32.84 49.02
C GLY A 9 -46.56 32.63 48.63
N VAL A 10 -45.60 33.51 48.96
CA VAL A 10 -44.71 33.57 50.15
C VAL A 10 -43.74 32.38 50.34
N VAL A 11 -42.45 32.66 50.06
CA VAL A 11 -41.18 32.22 50.72
C VAL A 11 -40.77 30.74 50.67
N MET A 12 -39.57 30.43 50.12
CA MET A 12 -38.34 30.16 50.90
C MET A 12 -37.17 29.78 49.97
N VAL A 13 -36.04 30.46 50.14
CA VAL A 13 -34.71 30.04 49.63
C VAL A 13 -34.23 28.88 50.50
N LEU A 14 -33.77 27.78 49.90
CA LEU A 14 -32.86 26.82 50.54
C LEU A 14 -32.10 26.04 49.45
N CYS A 15 -30.78 26.20 49.48
CA CYS A 15 -29.79 25.43 48.73
C CYS A 15 -29.95 23.94 49.01
N LEU A 16 -29.82 23.09 47.98
CA LEU A 16 -29.33 21.72 48.07
C LEU A 16 -28.79 21.31 46.69
N SER A 17 -27.49 21.50 46.53
CA SER A 17 -26.67 20.83 45.53
C SER A 17 -26.46 19.36 45.90
N THR A 18 -26.14 18.55 44.88
CA THR A 18 -25.60 17.18 44.90
C THR A 18 -26.61 16.03 45.00
N SER A 19 -26.72 15.25 43.91
CA SER A 19 -26.68 13.77 43.86
C SER A 19 -27.32 13.24 42.55
N PHE A 20 -26.70 13.50 41.39
CA PHE A 20 -27.05 12.79 40.13
C PHE A 20 -25.84 12.55 39.21
N THR A 21 -24.62 12.57 39.76
CA THR A 21 -23.36 12.42 39.00
C THR A 21 -22.45 11.35 39.61
N SER A 22 -22.97 10.16 39.92
CA SER A 22 -22.08 9.03 40.27
C SER A 22 -22.27 7.76 39.46
N GLN A 23 -23.37 7.60 38.70
CA GLN A 23 -23.60 6.33 38.00
C GLN A 23 -22.94 6.27 36.61
N ALA A 24 -22.95 7.37 35.85
CA ALA A 24 -22.23 7.45 34.56
C ALA A 24 -20.69 7.51 34.73
N ALA A 25 -20.20 8.07 35.84
CA ALA A 25 -18.78 8.16 36.13
C ALA A 25 -18.21 6.87 36.77
N GLU A 26 -19.07 5.95 37.22
CA GLU A 26 -18.65 4.59 37.60
C GLU A 26 -18.56 3.67 36.36
N GLU A 27 -19.49 3.78 35.40
CA GLU A 27 -19.43 3.02 34.13
C GLU A 27 -18.24 3.44 33.23
N GLU A 28 -17.91 4.73 33.12
CA GLU A 28 -16.72 5.18 32.38
C GLU A 28 -15.39 4.75 33.05
N LYS A 29 -15.40 4.45 34.35
CA LYS A 29 -14.20 4.03 35.08
C LYS A 29 -13.90 2.54 34.94
N GLU A 30 -14.90 1.69 34.74
CA GLU A 30 -14.69 0.24 34.56
C GLU A 30 -14.06 -0.10 33.19
N ILE A 31 -14.31 0.68 32.14
CA ILE A 31 -13.75 0.46 30.79
C ILE A 31 -12.24 0.78 30.74
N SER A 32 -11.74 1.57 31.69
CA SER A 32 -10.35 2.05 31.75
C SER A 32 -9.33 1.05 32.34
N GLU A 33 -9.74 -0.15 32.76
CA GLU A 33 -8.83 -1.13 33.40
C GLU A 33 -8.75 -2.50 32.71
N LEU A 34 -9.42 -2.70 31.57
CA LEU A 34 -9.35 -3.97 30.83
C LEU A 34 -8.15 -3.97 29.87
N ASN A 35 -7.33 -5.02 29.91
CA ASN A 35 -6.24 -5.14 28.93
C ASN A 35 -6.81 -5.41 27.54
N TRP A 36 -6.09 -5.04 26.48
CA TRP A 36 -6.59 -5.20 25.11
C TRP A 36 -6.88 -6.67 24.75
N TRP A 37 -6.14 -7.62 25.34
CA TRP A 37 -6.35 -9.05 25.16
C TRP A 37 -7.60 -9.58 25.87
N ASP A 38 -8.03 -8.95 26.97
CA ASP A 38 -9.24 -9.36 27.72
C ASP A 38 -10.53 -9.09 26.94
N VAL A 39 -10.50 -8.17 25.97
CA VAL A 39 -11.63 -7.78 25.11
C VAL A 39 -11.37 -8.06 23.64
N TYR A 40 -10.36 -8.88 23.34
CA TYR A 40 -9.95 -9.14 21.96
C TYR A 40 -11.05 -9.89 21.20
N SER A 41 -11.59 -9.26 20.15
CA SER A 41 -12.78 -9.75 19.44
C SER A 41 -12.59 -11.10 18.73
N ARG A 42 -11.32 -11.49 18.51
CA ARG A 42 -10.95 -12.78 17.91
C ARG A 42 -10.67 -13.87 18.93
N ASP A 43 -10.76 -13.60 20.23
CA ASP A 43 -10.69 -14.58 21.32
C ASP A 43 -12.01 -14.54 22.11
N LYS A 44 -13.08 -15.14 21.54
CA LYS A 44 -14.43 -15.03 22.13
C LYS A 44 -14.60 -15.89 23.38
N ASN A 45 -13.77 -16.90 23.54
CA ASN A 45 -13.74 -17.80 24.69
C ASN A 45 -12.74 -17.34 25.77
N HIS A 46 -11.97 -16.28 25.52
CA HIS A 46 -10.99 -15.69 26.42
C HIS A 46 -9.94 -16.71 26.89
N ASP A 47 -9.44 -17.53 25.95
CA ASP A 47 -8.45 -18.57 26.22
C ASP A 47 -7.01 -18.17 25.83
N GLY A 48 -6.80 -16.92 25.40
CA GLY A 48 -5.49 -16.40 25.01
C GLY A 48 -5.04 -16.88 23.63
N ILE A 49 -5.94 -17.48 22.86
CA ILE A 49 -5.69 -17.94 21.49
C ILE A 49 -6.79 -17.39 20.60
N SER A 50 -6.40 -16.83 19.45
CA SER A 50 -7.40 -16.44 18.47
C SER A 50 -8.23 -17.65 18.00
N ASP A 51 -9.56 -17.53 18.04
CA ASP A 51 -10.53 -18.48 17.48
C ASP A 51 -10.21 -18.79 16.00
N LEU A 52 -9.67 -17.82 15.26
CA LEU A 52 -9.23 -18.00 13.87
C LEU A 52 -8.02 -18.94 13.77
N LEU A 53 -7.05 -18.79 14.68
CA LEU A 53 -5.90 -19.69 14.77
C LEU A 53 -6.35 -21.12 15.11
N ILE A 54 -7.26 -21.29 16.08
CA ILE A 54 -7.85 -22.58 16.42
C ILE A 54 -8.56 -23.21 15.22
N TRP A 55 -9.37 -22.43 14.52
CA TRP A 55 -10.06 -22.91 13.32
C TRP A 55 -9.06 -23.35 12.24
N LYS A 56 -7.99 -22.59 11.99
CA LYS A 56 -6.94 -22.92 11.00
C LYS A 56 -6.18 -24.20 11.37
N LEU A 57 -5.85 -24.40 12.65
CA LEU A 57 -5.20 -25.62 13.14
C LEU A 57 -6.04 -26.88 12.87
N GLN A 58 -7.37 -26.75 12.90
CA GLN A 58 -8.32 -27.83 12.61
C GLN A 58 -8.44 -28.18 11.11
N GLN A 59 -8.00 -27.30 10.20
CA GLN A 59 -8.07 -27.53 8.75
C GLN A 59 -6.90 -28.37 8.19
N GLY A 60 -6.13 -29.05 9.05
CA GLY A 60 -5.03 -29.92 8.62
C GLY A 60 -3.90 -29.14 7.97
N GLU A 61 -3.38 -29.60 6.84
CA GLU A 61 -2.22 -29.01 6.15
C GLU A 61 -2.59 -27.82 5.23
N ARG A 62 -3.87 -27.41 5.21
CA ARG A 62 -4.34 -26.32 4.36
C ARG A 62 -3.63 -25.00 4.64
N PHE A 63 -3.43 -24.64 5.91
CA PHE A 63 -2.86 -23.36 6.32
C PHE A 63 -1.47 -23.44 6.94
N PHE A 64 -0.99 -24.63 7.31
CA PHE A 64 0.35 -24.81 7.90
C PHE A 64 0.99 -26.09 7.41
N ASN A 65 2.32 -26.15 7.43
CA ASN A 65 3.06 -27.38 7.13
C ASN A 65 2.68 -28.52 8.11
N ALA A 66 2.96 -29.76 7.71
CA ALA A 66 2.67 -30.93 8.51
C ALA A 66 3.40 -30.85 9.86
N GLY A 67 2.65 -30.79 10.96
CA GLY A 67 3.19 -30.79 12.34
C GLY A 67 3.56 -29.42 12.92
N GLU A 68 3.57 -28.36 12.12
CA GLU A 68 3.98 -27.00 12.52
C GLU A 68 2.82 -26.00 12.39
N ALA A 69 2.94 -24.87 13.09
CA ALA A 69 2.05 -23.71 13.03
C ALA A 69 2.90 -22.43 13.04
N ARG A 70 2.56 -21.48 12.15
CA ARG A 70 3.14 -20.13 12.17
C ARG A 70 2.25 -19.22 13.00
N VAL A 71 2.78 -18.70 14.09
CA VAL A 71 2.00 -18.04 15.14
C VAL A 71 2.73 -16.79 15.62
N PHE A 72 2.00 -15.67 15.75
CA PHE A 72 2.45 -14.51 16.50
C PHE A 72 2.21 -14.78 17.98
N VAL A 73 3.29 -14.75 18.77
CA VAL A 73 3.24 -14.77 20.23
C VAL A 73 3.25 -13.33 20.71
N ARG A 74 2.12 -12.85 21.21
CA ARG A 74 2.00 -11.51 21.78
C ARG A 74 2.17 -11.56 23.28
N TYR A 75 2.90 -10.60 23.82
CA TYR A 75 3.24 -10.50 25.23
C TYR A 75 2.48 -9.36 25.91
N ASP A 76 2.35 -9.41 27.23
CA ASP A 76 1.85 -8.31 28.07
C ASP A 76 2.94 -7.26 28.41
N HIS A 77 4.15 -7.49 27.89
CA HIS A 77 5.32 -6.65 27.99
C HIS A 77 6.18 -6.78 26.74
N TYR A 78 7.11 -5.85 26.55
CA TYR A 78 8.03 -5.93 25.41
C TYR A 78 8.92 -7.18 25.50
N PRO A 79 9.00 -8.03 24.46
CA PRO A 79 9.61 -9.34 24.58
C PRO A 79 11.10 -9.20 24.84
N THR A 80 11.58 -9.91 25.85
CA THR A 80 12.98 -9.87 26.28
C THR A 80 13.80 -10.98 25.61
N ASP A 81 15.13 -10.90 25.74
CA ASP A 81 16.02 -12.01 25.35
C ASP A 81 15.66 -13.33 26.08
N GLU A 82 15.09 -13.24 27.30
CA GLU A 82 14.63 -14.40 28.06
C GLU A 82 13.40 -15.05 27.42
N ASP A 83 12.46 -14.25 26.90
CA ASP A 83 11.28 -14.74 26.19
C ASP A 83 11.64 -15.44 24.88
N VAL A 84 12.54 -14.82 24.11
CA VAL A 84 13.10 -15.42 22.89
C VAL A 84 13.77 -16.75 23.22
N GLN A 85 14.65 -16.76 24.24
CA GLN A 85 15.39 -17.96 24.61
C GLN A 85 14.46 -19.06 25.15
N ARG A 86 13.38 -18.69 25.83
CA ARG A 86 12.34 -19.62 26.33
C ARG A 86 11.60 -20.31 25.18
N LEU A 87 11.24 -19.56 24.13
CA LEU A 87 10.65 -20.12 22.91
C LEU A 87 11.63 -21.10 22.25
N GLU A 88 12.87 -20.67 21.99
CA GLU A 88 13.89 -21.50 21.33
C GLU A 88 14.21 -22.79 22.10
N ASN A 89 14.33 -22.71 23.43
CA ASN A 89 14.60 -23.87 24.28
C ASN A 89 13.47 -24.92 24.27
N SER A 90 12.24 -24.51 23.95
CA SER A 90 11.09 -25.39 23.78
C SER A 90 10.95 -25.94 22.35
N GLY A 91 11.95 -25.73 21.50
CA GLY A 91 11.95 -26.19 20.10
C GLY A 91 11.05 -25.38 19.18
N ILE A 92 10.77 -24.12 19.55
CA ILE A 92 10.03 -23.16 18.72
C ILE A 92 11.05 -22.29 17.99
N GLU A 93 10.90 -22.17 16.67
CA GLU A 93 11.73 -21.29 15.86
C GLU A 93 11.20 -19.86 15.97
N VAL A 94 12.03 -18.94 16.45
CA VAL A 94 11.75 -17.50 16.40
C VAL A 94 12.15 -16.99 15.01
N THR A 95 11.17 -16.51 14.25
CA THR A 95 11.36 -16.05 12.87
C THR A 95 11.50 -14.53 12.77
N PHE A 96 10.92 -13.80 13.72
CA PHE A 96 10.99 -12.34 13.79
C PHE A 96 10.61 -11.88 15.20
N GLN A 97 11.26 -10.85 15.72
CA GLN A 97 10.89 -10.17 16.95
C GLN A 97 10.54 -8.73 16.58
N ALA A 98 9.32 -8.32 16.92
CA ALA A 98 8.88 -6.96 16.63
C ALA A 98 9.59 -5.99 17.58
N GLN A 99 10.11 -4.89 17.03
CA GLN A 99 10.91 -3.93 17.78
C GLN A 99 10.07 -2.93 18.60
N PHE A 100 8.77 -2.82 18.31
CA PHE A 100 7.92 -1.73 18.82
C PHE A 100 6.52 -2.16 19.23
N ILE A 101 6.22 -3.45 19.09
CA ILE A 101 5.00 -4.06 19.63
C ILE A 101 5.40 -5.32 20.37
N ASP A 102 4.59 -5.68 21.38
CA ASP A 102 4.86 -6.80 22.26
C ASP A 102 4.58 -8.13 21.55
N LEU A 103 5.42 -8.50 20.57
CA LEU A 103 5.16 -9.58 19.61
C LEU A 103 6.43 -10.25 19.11
N ILE A 104 6.40 -11.58 19.05
CA ILE A 104 7.39 -12.44 18.38
C ILE A 104 6.67 -13.30 17.35
N ALA A 105 7.12 -13.30 16.10
CA ALA A 105 6.65 -14.23 15.08
C ALA A 105 7.43 -15.55 15.18
N THR A 106 6.72 -16.67 15.20
CA THR A 106 7.32 -17.99 15.40
C THR A 106 6.83 -19.03 14.41
N THR A 107 7.64 -20.07 14.22
CA THR A 107 7.19 -21.38 13.72
C THR A 107 7.29 -22.36 14.87
N MET A 108 6.17 -22.89 15.36
CA MET A 108 6.12 -23.80 16.50
C MET A 108 5.44 -25.13 16.16
N PRO A 109 5.75 -26.22 16.87
CA PRO A 109 4.98 -27.46 16.77
C PRO A 109 3.50 -27.21 17.13
N ARG A 110 2.55 -27.76 16.37
CA ARG A 110 1.11 -27.52 16.62
C ARG A 110 0.66 -27.87 18.04
N GLY A 111 1.27 -28.91 18.61
CA GLY A 111 0.99 -29.33 19.99
C GLY A 111 1.40 -28.31 21.06
N MET A 112 2.29 -27.37 20.72
CA MET A 112 2.78 -26.34 21.64
C MET A 112 1.85 -25.12 21.70
N VAL A 113 0.96 -24.90 20.74
CA VAL A 113 0.13 -23.68 20.67
C VAL A 113 -0.67 -23.48 21.97
N HIS A 114 -1.38 -24.50 22.43
CA HIS A 114 -2.15 -24.41 23.69
C HIS A 114 -1.25 -24.29 24.93
N GLU A 115 -0.04 -24.84 24.89
CA GLU A 115 0.91 -24.74 25.99
C GLU A 115 1.47 -23.33 26.10
N VAL A 116 1.93 -22.75 24.98
CA VAL A 116 2.51 -21.40 24.93
C VAL A 116 1.48 -20.33 25.31
N ALA A 117 0.22 -20.50 24.94
CA ALA A 117 -0.85 -19.58 25.37
C ALA A 117 -1.02 -19.49 26.89
N SER A 118 -0.57 -20.51 27.63
CA SER A 118 -0.61 -20.52 29.11
C SER A 118 0.68 -20.03 29.77
N TRP A 119 1.67 -19.60 28.99
CA TRP A 119 2.95 -19.14 29.51
C TRP A 119 2.81 -17.77 30.18
N ASP A 120 3.44 -17.63 31.34
CA ASP A 120 3.58 -16.32 32.00
C ASP A 120 4.17 -15.29 31.03
N GLY A 121 3.53 -14.12 30.95
CA GLY A 121 3.86 -13.03 30.03
C GLY A 121 3.24 -13.10 28.63
N VAL A 122 2.69 -14.24 28.21
CA VAL A 122 2.01 -14.36 26.91
C VAL A 122 0.56 -13.88 27.04
N ALA A 123 0.23 -12.85 26.27
CA ALA A 123 -1.08 -12.21 26.26
C ALA A 123 -2.03 -12.81 25.20
N MET A 124 -1.49 -13.19 24.02
CA MET A 124 -2.32 -13.72 22.92
C MET A 124 -1.47 -14.52 21.92
N LEU A 125 -2.05 -15.59 21.38
CA LEU A 125 -1.55 -16.25 20.18
C LEU A 125 -2.42 -15.94 18.97
N ASP A 126 -1.84 -15.26 17.98
CA ASP A 126 -2.50 -14.89 16.73
C ASP A 126 -1.95 -15.70 15.55
N ASP A 127 -2.77 -15.92 14.53
CA ASP A 127 -2.27 -16.53 13.31
C ASP A 127 -1.35 -15.57 12.54
N ILE A 128 -0.23 -16.09 12.05
CA ILE A 128 0.50 -15.42 10.99
C ILE A 128 -0.25 -15.75 9.71
N GLY A 129 -1.01 -14.79 9.18
CA GLY A 129 -1.73 -14.97 7.91
C GLY A 129 -0.81 -15.60 6.86
N LYS A 130 -1.27 -16.67 6.22
CA LYS A 130 -0.70 -17.08 4.94
C LYS A 130 -1.30 -16.16 3.89
N ALA A 131 -0.51 -15.16 3.52
CA ALA A 131 -0.54 -14.58 2.20
C ALA A 131 -0.52 -15.72 1.16
N GLU A 132 -1.62 -15.91 0.44
CA GLU A 132 -1.58 -16.71 -0.80
C GLU A 132 -1.29 -15.72 -1.93
N PRO A 133 -0.13 -15.83 -2.60
CA PRO A 133 0.36 -14.81 -3.50
C PRO A 133 -0.29 -14.91 -4.88
N HIS A 134 -0.82 -13.82 -5.43
CA HIS A 134 -1.67 -13.86 -6.64
C HIS A 134 -1.69 -12.60 -7.54
N MET A 135 -0.68 -12.36 -8.39
CA MET A 135 -0.85 -11.33 -9.46
C MET A 135 -1.94 -11.69 -10.47
N ALA A 136 -2.09 -12.98 -10.77
CA ALA A 136 -3.14 -13.49 -11.63
C ALA A 136 -4.56 -13.17 -11.10
N THR A 137 -4.72 -12.80 -9.82
CA THR A 137 -6.00 -12.34 -9.27
C THR A 137 -6.08 -10.83 -9.13
N ALA A 138 -4.97 -10.11 -8.91
CA ALA A 138 -5.01 -8.66 -8.69
C ALA A 138 -5.59 -7.90 -9.90
N VAL A 139 -5.14 -8.22 -11.11
CA VAL A 139 -5.65 -7.65 -12.37
C VAL A 139 -7.15 -7.93 -12.53
N PRO A 140 -7.65 -9.18 -12.44
CA PRO A 140 -9.09 -9.45 -12.50
C PRO A 140 -9.91 -8.87 -11.34
N LEU A 141 -9.40 -8.89 -10.11
CA LEU A 141 -10.13 -8.37 -8.93
C LEU A 141 -10.29 -6.85 -8.98
N MET A 142 -9.32 -6.14 -9.57
CA MET A 142 -9.45 -4.71 -9.86
C MET A 142 -10.28 -4.43 -11.12
N GLY A 143 -10.64 -5.44 -11.92
CA GLY A 143 -11.39 -5.26 -13.18
C GLY A 143 -10.55 -4.73 -14.34
N VAL A 144 -9.22 -4.82 -14.26
CA VAL A 144 -8.30 -4.41 -15.34
C VAL A 144 -8.49 -5.28 -16.59
N ASP A 145 -8.73 -6.57 -16.41
CA ASP A 145 -8.97 -7.51 -17.51
C ASP A 145 -10.21 -7.14 -18.35
N GLN A 146 -11.19 -6.48 -17.73
CA GLN A 146 -12.38 -5.95 -18.41
C GLN A 146 -12.02 -4.80 -19.35
N VAL A 147 -11.07 -3.93 -18.99
CA VAL A 147 -10.55 -2.88 -19.88
C VAL A 147 -9.96 -3.52 -21.14
N TRP A 148 -9.11 -4.53 -20.96
CA TRP A 148 -8.47 -5.26 -22.05
C TRP A 148 -9.50 -5.94 -22.96
N GLN A 149 -10.44 -6.70 -22.38
CA GLN A 149 -11.41 -7.50 -23.11
C GLN A 149 -12.49 -6.64 -23.80
N ASN A 150 -12.95 -5.57 -23.14
CA ASN A 150 -14.07 -4.77 -23.63
C ASN A 150 -13.61 -3.65 -24.57
N HIS A 151 -12.43 -3.08 -24.35
CA HIS A 151 -11.94 -1.91 -25.09
C HIS A 151 -10.68 -2.16 -25.92
N GLY A 152 -9.95 -3.25 -25.67
CA GLY A 152 -8.71 -3.53 -26.39
C GLY A 152 -7.58 -2.54 -26.08
N ILE A 153 -7.63 -1.93 -24.90
CA ILE A 153 -6.69 -0.93 -24.38
C ILE A 153 -5.71 -1.66 -23.46
N TYR A 154 -4.40 -1.45 -23.65
CA TYR A 154 -3.33 -2.20 -22.97
C TYR A 154 -2.15 -1.31 -22.50
N GLY A 155 -2.27 0.01 -22.59
CA GLY A 155 -1.24 1.02 -22.31
C GLY A 155 -0.46 1.50 -23.54
N GLU A 156 -0.92 1.21 -24.74
CA GLU A 156 -0.16 1.47 -25.97
C GLU A 156 0.09 2.98 -26.18
N GLY A 157 1.31 3.33 -26.60
CA GLY A 157 1.70 4.73 -26.85
C GLY A 157 1.97 5.57 -25.60
N VAL A 158 1.94 4.96 -24.41
CA VAL A 158 2.28 5.59 -23.13
C VAL A 158 3.57 5.01 -22.57
N SER A 159 4.47 5.87 -22.08
CA SER A 159 5.64 5.45 -21.29
C SER A 159 5.45 5.78 -19.81
N ILE A 160 5.81 4.83 -18.95
CA ILE A 160 5.79 4.93 -17.49
C ILE A 160 7.22 5.00 -16.98
N ALA A 161 7.59 6.12 -16.35
CA ALA A 161 8.88 6.26 -15.67
C ALA A 161 8.83 5.59 -14.28
N ILE A 162 9.74 4.66 -14.06
CA ILE A 162 9.94 3.93 -12.80
C ILE A 162 11.10 4.61 -12.07
N VAL A 163 10.79 5.51 -11.14
CA VAL A 163 11.79 6.20 -10.29
C VAL A 163 12.00 5.37 -9.03
N ASP A 164 12.94 4.43 -9.10
CA ASP A 164 13.10 3.34 -8.11
C ASP A 164 14.55 2.78 -8.11
N THR A 165 14.76 1.54 -7.65
CA THR A 165 16.04 0.82 -7.62
C THR A 165 16.52 0.34 -8.98
N GLY A 166 15.76 0.62 -10.03
CA GLY A 166 16.07 0.29 -11.41
C GLY A 166 15.15 -0.79 -12.00
N VAL A 167 15.37 -1.16 -13.27
CA VAL A 167 14.57 -2.18 -13.98
C VAL A 167 15.51 -3.14 -14.69
N ASP A 168 15.50 -4.41 -14.28
CA ASP A 168 16.24 -5.48 -14.95
C ASP A 168 15.51 -5.92 -16.23
N ASN A 169 15.91 -5.37 -17.36
CA ASN A 169 15.34 -5.73 -18.67
C ASN A 169 15.97 -6.98 -19.29
N SER A 170 16.68 -7.80 -18.51
CA SER A 170 17.06 -9.16 -18.95
C SER A 170 16.00 -10.21 -18.64
N HIS A 171 15.02 -9.84 -17.80
CA HIS A 171 13.89 -10.70 -17.47
C HIS A 171 12.90 -10.73 -18.65
N VAL A 172 12.45 -11.91 -19.06
CA VAL A 172 11.61 -12.11 -20.28
C VAL A 172 10.25 -11.40 -20.23
N GLY A 173 9.72 -11.16 -19.03
CA GLY A 173 8.52 -10.34 -18.87
C GLY A 173 8.72 -8.82 -19.08
N LEU A 174 9.97 -8.38 -19.33
CA LEU A 174 10.41 -6.98 -19.33
C LEU A 174 11.48 -6.66 -20.40
N ASP A 175 11.83 -7.59 -21.28
CA ASP A 175 12.91 -7.42 -22.26
C ASP A 175 12.38 -6.93 -23.62
N ASP A 176 11.20 -7.39 -24.03
CA ASP A 176 10.46 -6.95 -25.22
C ASP A 176 8.94 -6.77 -24.96
N MET A 177 8.18 -6.41 -26.00
CA MET A 177 6.77 -6.03 -25.91
C MET A 177 5.80 -7.16 -26.29
N ASP A 178 6.28 -8.21 -26.96
CA ASP A 178 5.44 -9.28 -27.52
C ASP A 178 5.90 -10.70 -27.18
N ASP A 179 6.84 -10.84 -26.26
CA ASP A 179 7.43 -12.10 -25.77
C ASP A 179 8.05 -12.92 -26.90
N ASN A 180 8.60 -12.21 -27.88
CA ASN A 180 9.18 -12.78 -29.08
C ASN A 180 10.51 -12.08 -29.38
N GLN A 181 11.59 -12.68 -28.86
CA GLN A 181 12.98 -12.26 -29.07
C GLN A 181 13.44 -12.04 -30.54
N PHE A 182 12.61 -12.33 -31.54
CA PHE A 182 12.88 -12.08 -32.96
C PHE A 182 12.28 -10.78 -33.50
N THR A 183 11.44 -10.09 -32.73
CA THR A 183 10.94 -8.74 -32.98
C THR A 183 11.85 -7.71 -32.30
N ASN A 184 11.81 -6.47 -32.76
CA ASN A 184 12.66 -5.38 -32.25
C ASN A 184 11.76 -4.28 -31.71
N ASP A 185 11.16 -4.58 -30.58
CA ASP A 185 10.15 -3.85 -29.84
C ASP A 185 10.49 -3.92 -28.35
N LEU A 186 11.53 -3.18 -27.97
CA LEU A 186 12.07 -3.21 -26.62
C LEU A 186 11.05 -2.67 -25.62
N LYS A 187 10.97 -3.31 -24.46
CA LYS A 187 10.07 -2.88 -23.39
C LYS A 187 10.53 -1.58 -22.72
N VAL A 188 11.84 -1.44 -22.53
CA VAL A 188 12.46 -0.28 -21.89
C VAL A 188 12.86 0.72 -22.99
N ALA A 189 12.14 1.85 -23.05
CA ALA A 189 12.38 2.90 -24.04
C ALA A 189 13.60 3.77 -23.71
N ALA A 190 13.92 3.94 -22.43
CA ALA A 190 15.09 4.68 -21.97
C ALA A 190 15.53 4.23 -20.58
N TYR A 191 16.83 4.37 -20.30
CA TYR A 191 17.44 4.14 -19.00
C TYR A 191 18.35 5.32 -18.64
N TYR A 192 18.02 5.97 -17.54
CA TYR A 192 18.82 6.99 -16.89
C TYR A 192 19.30 6.51 -15.53
N ASP A 193 20.59 6.69 -15.26
CA ASP A 193 21.23 6.42 -13.97
C ASP A 193 21.49 7.76 -13.28
N ALA A 194 20.69 8.06 -12.24
CA ALA A 194 20.81 9.30 -11.51
C ALA A 194 22.12 9.39 -10.73
N GLY A 195 22.63 8.28 -10.18
CA GLY A 195 23.88 8.24 -9.44
C GLY A 195 25.10 8.57 -10.31
N GLN A 196 25.01 8.30 -11.61
CA GLN A 196 26.02 8.68 -12.61
C GLN A 196 25.70 9.97 -13.36
N ASP A 197 24.50 10.53 -13.18
CA ASP A 197 23.96 11.66 -13.97
C ASP A 197 24.12 11.43 -15.48
N ALA A 198 23.67 10.25 -15.94
CA ALA A 198 23.90 9.81 -17.31
C ALA A 198 22.75 8.99 -17.89
N ILE A 199 22.41 9.27 -19.15
CA ILE A 199 21.57 8.40 -19.97
C ILE A 199 22.45 7.23 -20.45
N ILE A 200 22.05 6.02 -20.10
CA ILE A 200 22.80 4.80 -20.43
C ILE A 200 22.37 4.26 -21.79
N CYS A 201 21.07 4.24 -22.04
CA CYS A 201 20.49 3.81 -23.31
C CYS A 201 19.15 4.48 -23.55
N SER A 202 18.76 4.57 -24.81
CA SER A 202 17.50 5.15 -25.25
C SER A 202 17.18 4.66 -26.66
N GLU A 203 15.95 4.21 -26.87
CA GLU A 203 15.49 3.65 -28.15
C GLU A 203 15.64 4.66 -29.30
N ASN A 204 15.36 5.94 -29.03
CA ASN A 204 15.51 7.02 -29.99
C ASN A 204 16.89 7.70 -29.96
N GLY A 205 17.86 7.13 -29.24
CA GLY A 205 19.27 7.54 -29.25
C GLY A 205 19.55 8.88 -28.58
N LEU A 206 18.85 9.19 -27.48
CA LEU A 206 19.13 10.37 -26.65
C LEU A 206 20.60 10.40 -26.22
N ASP A 207 21.22 11.59 -26.25
CA ASP A 207 22.65 11.81 -25.99
C ASP A 207 23.62 10.92 -26.79
N GLY A 208 23.19 10.46 -27.96
CA GLY A 208 24.01 9.61 -28.83
C GLY A 208 24.16 8.17 -28.32
N THR A 209 23.31 7.76 -27.38
CA THR A 209 23.24 6.39 -26.87
C THR A 209 22.62 5.43 -27.89
N GLY A 210 22.76 4.13 -27.63
CA GLY A 210 22.04 3.09 -28.37
C GLY A 210 20.73 2.70 -27.69
N PRO A 211 19.89 1.90 -28.36
CA PRO A 211 18.66 1.38 -27.77
C PRO A 211 18.95 0.45 -26.58
N CYS A 212 18.00 0.34 -25.65
CA CYS A 212 18.14 -0.44 -24.42
C CYS A 212 17.96 -1.94 -24.66
N TYR A 213 18.98 -2.59 -25.22
CA TYR A 213 18.95 -4.04 -25.44
C TYR A 213 18.80 -4.81 -24.10
N PRO A 214 18.26 -6.04 -24.13
CA PRO A 214 18.11 -6.85 -22.93
C PRO A 214 19.42 -7.00 -22.14
N GLY A 215 19.34 -6.76 -20.83
CA GLY A 215 20.46 -6.75 -19.88
C GLY A 215 21.30 -5.47 -19.86
N GLN A 216 20.94 -4.42 -20.60
CA GLN A 216 21.57 -3.09 -20.48
C GLN A 216 20.93 -2.22 -19.40
N SER A 217 19.62 -2.35 -19.20
CA SER A 217 18.92 -1.71 -18.10
C SER A 217 19.11 -2.56 -16.85
N LEU A 218 19.51 -1.91 -15.75
CA LEU A 218 19.87 -2.60 -14.52
C LEU A 218 18.94 -2.17 -13.38
N ASP A 219 18.79 -3.09 -12.44
CA ASP A 219 18.22 -2.85 -11.11
C ASP A 219 19.32 -3.19 -10.09
N SER A 220 19.70 -2.20 -9.29
CA SER A 220 20.73 -2.33 -8.24
C SER A 220 20.17 -2.99 -6.98
N GLY A 221 18.84 -3.12 -6.88
CA GLY A 221 18.13 -3.78 -5.79
C GLY A 221 17.30 -4.95 -6.32
N THR A 222 16.05 -5.05 -5.84
CA THR A 222 15.06 -6.03 -6.34
C THR A 222 13.65 -5.43 -6.46
N HIS A 223 13.51 -4.15 -6.18
CA HIS A 223 12.22 -3.52 -5.94
C HIS A 223 11.67 -2.90 -7.22
N GLY A 224 12.48 -2.11 -7.94
CA GLY A 224 12.07 -1.46 -9.17
C GLY A 224 11.69 -2.44 -10.28
N THR A 225 12.38 -3.57 -10.43
CA THR A 225 12.00 -4.63 -11.38
C THR A 225 10.60 -5.19 -11.09
N HIS A 226 10.28 -5.36 -9.80
CA HIS A 226 8.97 -5.82 -9.37
C HIS A 226 7.89 -4.76 -9.63
N VAL A 227 8.17 -3.49 -9.30
CA VAL A 227 7.30 -2.33 -9.56
C VAL A 227 7.01 -2.19 -11.06
N ALA A 228 8.04 -2.29 -11.90
CA ALA A 228 7.93 -2.20 -13.35
C ALA A 228 7.05 -3.30 -13.94
N GLY A 229 7.19 -4.54 -13.46
CA GLY A 229 6.35 -5.65 -13.91
C GLY A 229 4.89 -5.52 -13.48
N ILE A 230 4.60 -4.94 -12.32
CA ILE A 230 3.21 -4.64 -11.92
C ILE A 230 2.59 -3.62 -12.88
N ALA A 231 3.32 -2.54 -13.18
CA ALA A 231 2.81 -1.49 -14.03
C ALA A 231 2.60 -1.98 -15.47
N ALA A 232 3.57 -2.69 -16.05
CA ALA A 232 3.58 -2.96 -17.48
C ALA A 232 4.19 -4.31 -17.91
N GLY A 233 4.46 -5.26 -17.02
CA GLY A 233 5.04 -6.56 -17.43
C GLY A 233 4.16 -7.32 -18.43
N THR A 234 4.77 -7.96 -19.42
CA THR A 234 4.04 -8.75 -20.45
C THR A 234 3.44 -10.04 -19.87
N GLY A 235 4.09 -10.58 -18.83
CA GLY A 235 3.69 -11.79 -18.13
C GLY A 235 4.40 -13.06 -18.61
N ASP A 236 5.39 -12.97 -19.51
CA ASP A 236 6.22 -14.13 -19.87
C ASP A 236 7.14 -14.56 -18.73
N GLY A 237 7.50 -15.85 -18.73
CA GLY A 237 8.29 -16.51 -17.70
C GLY A 237 7.47 -17.48 -16.84
N GLU A 238 7.68 -17.46 -15.54
CA GLU A 238 6.96 -18.31 -14.59
C GLU A 238 5.48 -17.92 -14.52
N THR A 239 4.61 -18.94 -14.56
CA THR A 239 3.17 -18.77 -14.46
C THR A 239 2.67 -19.22 -13.09
N ALA A 240 1.46 -18.80 -12.74
CA ALA A 240 0.72 -19.37 -11.62
C ALA A 240 0.59 -20.91 -11.75
N SER A 241 0.24 -21.57 -10.65
CA SER A 241 0.10 -23.03 -10.59
C SER A 241 -0.94 -23.62 -11.56
N ASP A 242 -1.90 -22.80 -12.02
CA ASP A 242 -2.91 -23.15 -13.02
C ASP A 242 -2.50 -22.80 -14.47
N GLY A 243 -1.29 -22.28 -14.67
CA GLY A 243 -0.75 -21.87 -15.97
C GLY A 243 -1.07 -20.43 -16.35
N THR A 244 -1.74 -19.65 -15.49
CA THR A 244 -2.07 -18.25 -15.78
C THR A 244 -0.81 -17.38 -15.70
N PRO A 245 -0.50 -16.55 -16.73
CA PRO A 245 0.63 -15.64 -16.70
C PRO A 245 0.43 -14.50 -15.69
N HIS A 246 1.53 -13.93 -15.22
CA HIS A 246 1.54 -12.79 -14.28
C HIS A 246 1.67 -11.47 -15.06
N ILE A 247 0.61 -11.14 -15.82
CA ILE A 247 0.56 -9.94 -16.67
C ILE A 247 0.41 -8.69 -15.78
N GLY A 248 1.20 -7.66 -16.07
CA GLY A 248 1.04 -6.33 -15.46
C GLY A 248 -0.21 -5.60 -15.96
N VAL A 249 -0.51 -4.44 -15.40
CA VAL A 249 -1.77 -3.72 -15.68
C VAL A 249 -1.83 -3.15 -17.10
N ALA A 250 -0.73 -2.57 -17.58
CA ALA A 250 -0.60 -1.94 -18.89
C ALA A 250 0.50 -2.64 -19.70
N PRO A 251 0.30 -3.90 -20.15
CA PRO A 251 1.36 -4.73 -20.73
C PRO A 251 1.93 -4.19 -22.04
N LYS A 252 1.28 -3.20 -22.69
CA LYS A 252 1.78 -2.50 -23.88
C LYS A 252 2.25 -1.06 -23.63
N ALA A 253 2.33 -0.63 -22.37
CA ALA A 253 3.05 0.59 -22.02
C ALA A 253 4.56 0.35 -22.08
N HIS A 254 5.33 1.35 -22.50
CA HIS A 254 6.79 1.28 -22.42
C HIS A 254 7.24 1.65 -21.01
N LEU A 255 8.39 1.12 -20.61
CA LEU A 255 9.02 1.45 -19.35
C LEU A 255 10.18 2.44 -19.58
N VAL A 256 10.34 3.39 -18.67
CA VAL A 256 11.54 4.21 -18.58
C VAL A 256 12.18 3.95 -17.23
N ASN A 257 13.38 3.37 -17.25
CA ASN A 257 14.13 3.11 -16.04
C ASN A 257 14.81 4.39 -15.57
N VAL A 258 14.46 4.87 -14.37
CA VAL A 258 15.09 6.02 -13.72
C VAL A 258 15.71 5.52 -12.41
N LEU A 259 16.91 4.97 -12.50
CA LEU A 259 17.64 4.42 -11.36
C LEU A 259 18.04 5.56 -10.43
N SER A 260 17.38 5.64 -9.28
CA SER A 260 17.53 6.76 -8.34
C SER A 260 17.78 6.32 -6.88
N CYS A 261 17.82 5.01 -6.63
CA CYS A 261 18.11 4.34 -5.35
C CYS A 261 18.99 3.11 -5.63
N CYS A 262 19.67 2.45 -4.69
CA CYS A 262 19.80 2.65 -3.24
C CYS A 262 21.25 2.71 -2.77
N ASP A 263 22.17 2.98 -3.70
CA ASP A 263 23.53 3.41 -3.39
C ASP A 263 23.61 4.95 -3.22
N GLY A 264 22.48 5.65 -3.38
CA GLY A 264 22.34 7.10 -3.47
C GLY A 264 21.42 7.71 -2.40
N ASP A 265 21.46 9.04 -2.28
CA ASP A 265 20.69 9.83 -1.30
C ASP A 265 19.45 10.48 -1.93
N ILE A 266 18.61 11.19 -1.15
CA ILE A 266 17.43 11.95 -1.64
C ILE A 266 17.76 12.87 -2.83
N GLU A 267 19.02 13.35 -2.92
CA GLU A 267 19.52 14.11 -4.07
C GLU A 267 19.36 13.36 -5.40
N ASP A 268 19.65 12.06 -5.42
CA ASP A 268 19.60 11.23 -6.63
C ASP A 268 18.15 10.97 -7.06
N ILE A 269 17.23 10.85 -6.09
CA ILE A 269 15.79 10.78 -6.34
C ILE A 269 15.29 12.08 -6.98
N ILE A 270 15.63 13.23 -6.41
CA ILE A 270 15.25 14.54 -6.98
C ILE A 270 15.84 14.68 -8.38
N ARG A 271 17.10 14.28 -8.61
CA ARG A 271 17.73 14.31 -9.94
C ARG A 271 16.98 13.42 -10.94
N GLY A 272 16.55 12.23 -10.51
CA GLY A 272 15.71 11.34 -11.33
C GLY A 272 14.36 11.98 -11.69
N VAL A 273 13.72 12.68 -10.75
CA VAL A 273 12.48 13.43 -10.99
C VAL A 273 12.71 14.57 -11.99
N GLU A 274 13.75 15.38 -11.79
CA GLU A 274 14.09 16.50 -12.68
C GLU A 274 14.43 16.01 -14.10
N TRP A 275 15.19 14.93 -14.23
CA TRP A 275 15.46 14.29 -15.51
C TRP A 275 14.18 13.82 -16.18
N THR A 276 13.27 13.19 -15.43
CA THR A 276 11.98 12.75 -15.96
C THR A 276 11.17 13.94 -16.50
N ILE A 277 11.14 15.07 -15.77
CA ILE A 277 10.48 16.30 -16.22
C ILE A 277 11.08 16.83 -17.53
N GLU A 278 12.42 16.90 -17.60
CA GLU A 278 13.14 17.42 -18.76
C GLU A 278 12.94 16.52 -19.99
N TYR A 279 13.04 15.21 -19.81
CA TYR A 279 13.07 14.22 -20.89
C TYR A 279 11.73 13.64 -21.28
N GLN A 280 10.64 13.95 -20.56
CA GLN A 280 9.31 13.35 -20.80
C GLN A 280 8.81 13.45 -22.25
N LYS A 281 9.12 14.55 -22.95
CA LYS A 281 8.72 14.78 -24.35
C LYS A 281 9.77 14.32 -25.37
N PHE A 282 10.96 13.97 -24.91
CA PHE A 282 12.06 13.53 -25.76
C PHE A 282 12.12 12.02 -25.88
N VAL A 283 11.79 11.26 -24.82
CA VAL A 283 11.61 9.81 -24.90
C VAL A 283 10.44 9.49 -25.84
N GLN A 284 10.55 8.40 -26.61
CA GLN A 284 9.50 7.93 -27.53
C GLN A 284 9.16 6.47 -27.22
N PRO A 285 7.88 6.15 -26.91
CA PRO A 285 6.77 7.08 -26.69
C PRO A 285 7.00 8.03 -25.50
N HIS A 286 6.28 9.15 -25.45
CA HIS A 286 6.46 10.15 -24.39
C HIS A 286 6.18 9.56 -23.00
N ILE A 287 6.96 10.00 -22.01
CA ILE A 287 6.66 9.74 -20.61
C ILE A 287 5.42 10.54 -20.25
N ARG A 288 4.39 9.85 -19.77
CA ARG A 288 3.15 10.48 -19.31
C ARG A 288 2.82 10.16 -17.86
N VAL A 289 3.36 9.04 -17.37
CA VAL A 289 3.17 8.58 -16.00
C VAL A 289 4.54 8.46 -15.35
N MET A 290 4.67 8.96 -14.13
CA MET A 290 5.82 8.74 -13.26
C MET A 290 5.34 8.04 -12.01
N THR A 291 5.93 6.90 -11.66
CA THR A 291 5.62 6.19 -10.42
C THR A 291 6.87 6.14 -9.56
N SER A 292 6.71 6.42 -8.27
CA SER A 292 7.74 6.19 -7.27
C SER A 292 7.13 5.52 -6.05
N SER A 293 7.68 4.36 -5.73
CA SER A 293 7.27 3.53 -4.61
C SER A 293 8.28 3.59 -3.46
N LEU A 294 9.06 4.68 -3.43
CA LEU A 294 10.05 5.02 -2.40
C LEU A 294 9.43 6.03 -1.43
N GLY A 295 9.85 5.97 -0.17
CA GLY A 295 9.51 6.95 0.85
C GLY A 295 10.67 7.12 1.83
N GLU A 296 10.67 8.23 2.56
CA GLU A 296 11.63 8.43 3.64
C GLU A 296 11.30 7.50 4.81
N GLN A 297 12.21 6.56 5.12
CA GLN A 297 12.15 5.81 6.38
C GLN A 297 12.60 6.72 7.52
N GLN A 298 11.71 7.50 8.11
CA GLN A 298 12.04 8.27 9.30
C GLN A 298 11.16 7.83 10.46
N VAL A 299 11.84 7.44 11.55
CA VAL A 299 11.27 7.24 12.89
C VAL A 299 10.92 8.62 13.50
N GLU A 300 10.30 9.50 12.72
CA GLU A 300 9.78 10.77 13.19
C GLU A 300 8.28 10.62 13.39
N PHE A 301 7.83 10.96 14.59
CA PHE A 301 6.45 11.39 14.73
C PHE A 301 6.23 12.46 13.66
N HIS A 302 5.42 12.17 12.65
CA HIS A 302 5.18 13.03 11.50
C HIS A 302 4.62 14.38 11.99
N ILE A 303 5.49 15.33 12.29
CA ILE A 303 5.13 16.65 12.81
C ILE A 303 5.19 17.72 11.69
N ASP A 304 5.83 17.39 10.57
CA ASP A 304 6.10 18.28 9.44
C ASP A 304 5.90 17.63 8.05
N ASN A 305 5.27 16.45 7.97
CA ASN A 305 4.77 15.88 6.71
C ASN A 305 3.55 16.68 6.21
N ASP A 306 3.78 17.91 5.78
CA ASP A 306 2.81 18.85 5.23
C ASP A 306 3.00 19.08 3.72
N GLY A 307 3.82 18.26 3.07
CA GLY A 307 4.15 18.35 1.65
C GLY A 307 5.20 19.43 1.31
N SER A 308 5.83 20.05 2.30
CA SER A 308 6.85 21.09 2.07
C SER A 308 8.28 20.56 1.92
N SER A 309 8.51 19.25 2.04
CA SER A 309 9.83 18.64 1.84
C SER A 309 10.36 18.92 0.42
N ALA A 310 11.69 18.91 0.26
CA ALA A 310 12.30 19.13 -1.06
C ALA A 310 11.87 18.07 -2.07
N TRP A 311 11.67 16.83 -1.60
CA TRP A 311 11.17 15.73 -2.40
C TRP A 311 9.70 15.95 -2.79
N SER A 312 8.84 16.32 -1.84
CA SER A 312 7.42 16.60 -2.08
C SER A 312 7.21 17.75 -3.06
N GLN A 313 8.06 18.79 -3.02
CA GLN A 313 8.07 19.88 -4.00
C GLN A 313 8.55 19.43 -5.39
N ALA A 314 9.56 18.55 -5.47
CA ALA A 314 10.05 18.04 -6.74
C ALA A 314 8.98 17.20 -7.47
N VAL A 315 8.26 16.35 -6.75
CA VAL A 315 7.16 15.57 -7.34
C VAL A 315 5.93 16.42 -7.65
N ASP A 316 5.66 17.50 -6.89
CA ASP A 316 4.65 18.50 -7.26
C ASP A 316 5.03 19.18 -8.59
N ALA A 317 6.29 19.60 -8.76
CA ALA A 317 6.79 20.17 -10.01
C ALA A 317 6.68 19.17 -11.19
N ALA A 318 6.83 17.87 -10.93
CA ALA A 318 6.60 16.84 -11.93
C ALA A 318 5.15 16.82 -12.39
N VAL A 319 4.18 16.91 -11.48
CA VAL A 319 2.75 17.02 -11.83
C VAL A 319 2.48 18.29 -12.63
N GLU A 320 3.02 19.43 -12.18
CA GLU A 320 2.85 20.72 -12.87
C GLU A 320 3.44 20.72 -14.30
N SER A 321 4.44 19.88 -14.56
CA SER A 321 5.02 19.71 -15.90
C SER A 321 4.10 18.98 -16.89
N GLY A 322 3.04 18.32 -16.40
CA GLY A 322 2.08 17.54 -17.17
C GLY A 322 2.18 16.02 -16.99
N LEU A 323 3.05 15.53 -16.11
CA LEU A 323 3.12 14.11 -15.76
C LEU A 323 2.01 13.74 -14.78
N VAL A 324 1.39 12.58 -14.95
CA VAL A 324 0.59 11.98 -13.88
C VAL A 324 1.53 11.24 -12.95
N VAL A 325 1.56 11.62 -11.68
CA VAL A 325 2.50 11.06 -10.69
C VAL A 325 1.75 10.22 -9.68
N THR A 326 2.19 8.98 -9.46
CA THR A 326 1.68 8.07 -8.42
C THR A 326 2.74 7.81 -7.37
N LEU A 327 2.35 7.92 -6.09
CA LEU A 327 3.23 7.74 -4.92
C LEU A 327 2.62 6.76 -3.93
N SER A 328 3.46 6.00 -3.23
CA SER A 328 3.03 5.14 -2.13
C SER A 328 2.60 5.96 -0.92
N ALA A 329 1.53 5.52 -0.24
CA ALA A 329 1.09 6.15 1.01
C ALA A 329 2.06 5.94 2.18
N GLY A 330 2.87 4.89 2.13
CA GLY A 330 3.70 4.44 3.25
C GLY A 330 3.24 3.09 3.80
N ASN A 331 4.14 2.41 4.53
CA ASN A 331 3.85 1.12 5.17
C ASN A 331 4.09 1.17 6.69
N GLU A 332 4.36 2.36 7.21
CA GLU A 332 4.86 2.57 8.55
C GLU A 332 3.69 2.91 9.47
N PHE A 333 3.51 2.12 10.53
CA PHE A 333 2.54 2.38 11.60
C PHE A 333 1.06 2.54 11.19
N GLY A 334 0.68 2.15 9.96
CA GLY A 334 -0.66 2.39 9.40
C GLY A 334 -1.84 1.99 10.31
N ALA A 335 -1.73 0.90 11.07
CA ALA A 335 -2.73 0.46 12.05
C ALA A 335 -2.39 0.72 13.54
N VAL A 336 -1.22 1.30 13.84
CA VAL A 336 -0.72 1.42 15.23
C VAL A 336 -1.27 2.69 15.89
N THR A 337 -2.17 2.52 16.86
CA THR A 337 -2.86 3.61 17.57
C THR A 337 -1.96 4.74 18.10
N VAL A 338 -0.75 4.37 18.54
CA VAL A 338 0.20 5.29 19.16
C VAL A 338 0.76 6.29 18.13
N ALA A 339 0.78 5.93 16.85
CA ALA A 339 1.20 6.81 15.76
C ALA A 339 0.13 7.86 15.38
N GLY A 340 -1.13 7.61 15.73
CA GLY A 340 -2.24 8.52 15.45
C GLY A 340 -2.58 8.63 13.97
N CYS A 341 -3.30 9.70 13.63
CA CYS A 341 -3.92 9.95 12.32
C CYS A 341 -2.96 10.57 11.30
N ASN A 342 -1.68 10.23 11.32
CA ASN A 342 -0.68 10.91 10.48
C ASN A 342 0.48 9.95 10.26
N THR A 343 0.29 8.99 9.38
CA THR A 343 1.28 7.95 9.06
C THR A 343 1.67 7.96 7.59
N ILE A 344 1.25 9.00 6.86
CA ILE A 344 1.60 9.18 5.45
C ILE A 344 3.05 9.65 5.36
N ASP A 345 3.87 8.88 4.65
CA ASP A 345 5.30 9.16 4.51
C ASP A 345 5.55 10.24 3.46
N SER A 346 6.71 10.92 3.53
CA SER A 346 7.22 11.76 2.44
C SER A 346 7.78 10.85 1.35
N PRO A 347 7.49 11.07 0.05
CA PRO A 347 6.75 12.20 -0.53
C PRO A 347 5.24 11.95 -0.71
N GLY A 348 4.67 10.87 -0.17
CA GLY A 348 3.25 10.54 -0.24
C GLY A 348 2.33 11.61 0.38
N ASP A 349 2.86 12.47 1.21
CA ASP A 349 2.21 13.66 1.77
C ASP A 349 2.09 14.82 0.77
N SER A 350 2.76 14.76 -0.40
CA SER A 350 2.74 15.79 -1.43
C SER A 350 1.33 16.11 -1.96
N ARG A 351 1.12 17.33 -2.43
CA ARG A 351 -0.22 17.86 -2.69
C ARG A 351 -0.82 17.35 -4.00
N LEU A 352 -0.06 17.45 -5.08
CA LEU A 352 -0.55 17.23 -6.44
C LEU A 352 -0.53 15.76 -6.88
N PRO A 353 0.50 14.95 -6.55
CA PRO A 353 0.53 13.53 -6.92
C PRO A 353 -0.65 12.74 -6.36
N ILE A 354 -0.91 11.59 -6.99
CA ILE A 354 -1.89 10.60 -6.55
C ILE A 354 -1.20 9.67 -5.55
N THR A 355 -1.55 9.79 -4.27
CA THR A 355 -1.05 8.91 -3.21
C THR A 355 -1.94 7.67 -3.09
N VAL A 356 -1.32 6.49 -3.09
CA VAL A 356 -2.03 5.21 -3.23
C VAL A 356 -1.91 4.37 -1.96
N ALA A 357 -3.06 4.01 -1.38
CA ALA A 357 -3.18 3.03 -0.31
C ALA A 357 -3.15 1.58 -0.83
N SER A 358 -2.80 0.65 0.06
CA SER A 358 -2.76 -0.78 -0.24
C SER A 358 -4.03 -1.49 0.22
N LEU A 359 -4.62 -2.28 -0.68
CA LEU A 359 -5.69 -3.23 -0.39
C LEU A 359 -5.15 -4.66 -0.33
N GLU A 360 -5.82 -5.50 0.44
CA GLU A 360 -5.62 -6.94 0.44
C GLU A 360 -6.02 -7.55 -0.92
N ASN A 361 -5.27 -8.56 -1.37
CA ASN A 361 -5.51 -9.26 -2.64
C ASN A 361 -6.46 -10.44 -2.45
N ASP A 362 -7.66 -10.14 -1.95
CA ASP A 362 -8.73 -11.12 -1.80
C ASP A 362 -10.08 -10.51 -2.18
N ALA A 363 -11.14 -11.30 -2.07
CA ALA A 363 -12.49 -10.84 -2.42
C ALA A 363 -13.03 -9.71 -1.51
N SER A 364 -12.41 -9.47 -0.34
CA SER A 364 -12.81 -8.38 0.54
C SER A 364 -12.34 -7.03 0.01
N LEU A 365 -11.15 -6.99 -0.62
CA LEU A 365 -10.48 -5.76 -1.03
C LEU A 365 -10.46 -4.72 0.12
N SER A 366 -10.24 -5.22 1.33
CA SER A 366 -10.12 -4.41 2.54
C SER A 366 -8.78 -3.70 2.59
N LEU A 367 -8.69 -2.58 3.31
CA LEU A 367 -7.43 -1.89 3.52
C LEU A 367 -6.42 -2.83 4.20
N ALA A 368 -5.23 -2.94 3.62
CA ALA A 368 -4.17 -3.75 4.18
C ALA A 368 -3.73 -3.15 5.52
N PHE A 369 -3.47 -3.99 6.52
CA PHE A 369 -3.23 -3.53 7.89
C PHE A 369 -2.01 -2.59 8.01
N TYR A 370 -1.01 -2.77 7.13
CA TYR A 370 0.21 -1.97 7.08
C TYR A 370 0.04 -0.66 6.29
N SER A 371 -1.04 -0.48 5.54
CA SER A 371 -1.23 0.70 4.71
C SER A 371 -1.30 1.95 5.58
N SER A 372 -0.44 2.92 5.29
CA SER A 372 -0.47 4.22 5.95
C SER A 372 -1.80 4.93 5.74
N ARG A 373 -2.22 5.65 6.78
CA ARG A 373 -3.45 6.43 6.88
C ARG A 373 -3.12 7.90 7.12
N GLY A 374 -3.85 8.79 6.46
CA GLY A 374 -3.78 10.21 6.71
C GLY A 374 -4.49 10.61 8.00
N TYR A 375 -4.63 11.90 8.26
CA TYR A 375 -4.31 13.08 7.44
C TYR A 375 -2.80 13.35 7.34
N THR A 376 -2.40 14.26 6.44
CA THR A 376 -1.08 14.90 6.51
C THR A 376 -1.01 15.83 7.75
N SER A 377 0.19 16.28 8.10
CA SER A 377 0.43 17.15 9.27
C SER A 377 -0.30 18.50 9.20
N ASP A 378 -0.63 18.98 8.00
CA ASP A 378 -1.44 20.18 7.73
C ASP A 378 -2.95 19.91 7.56
N GLY A 379 -3.40 18.66 7.75
CA GLY A 379 -4.81 18.28 7.75
C GLY A 379 -5.42 18.02 6.38
N ARG A 380 -4.61 17.80 5.33
CA ARG A 380 -5.12 17.34 4.03
C ARG A 380 -5.44 15.85 4.08
N VAL A 381 -6.48 15.46 3.35
CA VAL A 381 -6.84 14.05 3.20
C VAL A 381 -5.83 13.38 2.28
N LYS A 382 -5.23 12.31 2.79
CA LYS A 382 -4.42 11.32 2.08
C LYS A 382 -4.74 9.94 2.69
N PRO A 383 -4.61 8.83 1.94
CA PRO A 383 -4.28 8.73 0.51
C PRO A 383 -5.38 9.34 -0.39
N ASP A 384 -5.13 9.42 -1.70
CA ASP A 384 -6.15 9.87 -2.66
C ASP A 384 -7.02 8.70 -3.17
N VAL A 385 -6.46 7.49 -3.28
CA VAL A 385 -7.14 6.30 -3.79
C VAL A 385 -6.49 5.04 -3.22
N ALA A 386 -7.19 3.91 -3.24
CA ALA A 386 -6.65 2.60 -2.87
C ALA A 386 -6.62 1.63 -4.06
N ALA A 387 -5.58 0.79 -4.10
CA ALA A 387 -5.41 -0.28 -5.09
C ALA A 387 -4.78 -1.51 -4.41
N ILE A 388 -4.88 -2.69 -5.03
CA ILE A 388 -4.32 -3.92 -4.45
C ILE A 388 -2.80 -3.82 -4.38
N GLY A 389 -2.25 -4.04 -3.18
CA GLY A 389 -0.81 -4.04 -2.94
C GLY A 389 -0.31 -5.19 -2.08
N SER A 390 -1.18 -6.04 -1.53
CA SER A 390 -0.76 -7.28 -0.86
C SER A 390 -0.50 -8.39 -1.88
N ASP A 391 0.55 -9.18 -1.65
CA ASP A 391 0.71 -10.52 -2.20
C ASP A 391 0.71 -10.54 -3.73
N ILE A 392 1.43 -9.58 -4.31
CA ILE A 392 1.52 -9.36 -5.75
C ILE A 392 2.75 -10.07 -6.30
N TRP A 393 2.56 -10.96 -7.28
CA TRP A 393 3.67 -11.55 -8.05
C TRP A 393 4.13 -10.65 -9.17
N ALA A 394 5.42 -10.37 -9.25
CA ALA A 394 6.00 -9.69 -10.40
C ALA A 394 7.42 -10.23 -10.68
N PRO A 395 8.03 -9.85 -11.82
CA PRO A 395 9.39 -10.24 -12.18
C PRO A 395 10.38 -10.11 -11.03
N ASN A 396 11.15 -11.16 -10.81
CA ASN A 396 12.19 -11.21 -9.80
C ASN A 396 13.53 -10.83 -10.42
N GLN A 397 14.13 -9.76 -9.91
CA GLN A 397 15.43 -9.27 -10.35
C GLN A 397 16.51 -10.36 -10.33
N GLY A 398 17.41 -10.33 -11.31
CA GLY A 398 18.52 -11.28 -11.42
C GLY A 398 18.10 -12.68 -11.86
N THR A 399 16.83 -12.87 -12.22
CA THR A 399 16.33 -14.10 -12.82
C THR A 399 15.87 -13.83 -14.25
N VAL A 400 16.04 -14.80 -15.14
CA VAL A 400 15.59 -14.66 -16.54
C VAL A 400 14.08 -14.80 -16.65
N THR A 401 13.46 -15.68 -15.86
CA THR A 401 12.03 -16.02 -15.97
C THR A 401 11.30 -16.07 -14.63
N GLY A 402 11.98 -15.81 -13.52
CA GLY A 402 11.44 -16.06 -12.20
C GLY A 402 10.58 -14.91 -11.71
N TYR A 403 9.49 -15.22 -11.01
CA TYR A 403 8.66 -14.22 -10.37
C TYR A 403 8.81 -14.33 -8.85
N THR A 404 8.51 -13.26 -8.13
CA THR A 404 8.48 -13.24 -6.67
C THR A 404 7.29 -12.46 -6.18
N SER A 405 6.86 -12.73 -4.94
CA SER A 405 5.72 -12.04 -4.32
C SER A 405 6.19 -11.00 -3.32
N LYS A 406 5.63 -9.80 -3.39
CA LYS A 406 5.84 -8.72 -2.41
C LYS A 406 4.50 -8.09 -2.00
N SER A 407 4.49 -7.45 -0.84
CA SER A 407 3.32 -6.78 -0.26
C SER A 407 3.73 -5.39 0.22
N GLY A 408 2.91 -4.37 -0.08
CA GLY A 408 3.17 -2.99 0.30
C GLY A 408 2.36 -1.98 -0.53
N THR A 409 2.23 -0.75 -0.04
CA THR A 409 1.77 0.40 -0.85
C THR A 409 2.66 0.61 -2.07
N SER A 410 3.93 0.18 -1.99
CA SER A 410 4.87 0.10 -3.10
C SER A 410 4.42 -0.80 -4.26
N MET A 411 3.53 -1.77 -4.03
CA MET A 411 2.94 -2.62 -5.08
C MET A 411 1.60 -2.06 -5.56
N ALA A 412 0.82 -1.41 -4.69
CA ALA A 412 -0.43 -0.74 -5.08
C ALA A 412 -0.18 0.46 -6.01
N THR A 413 0.90 1.19 -5.78
CA THR A 413 1.29 2.38 -6.54
C THR A 413 1.52 2.12 -8.03
N PRO A 414 2.36 1.15 -8.46
CA PRO A 414 2.53 0.81 -9.86
C PRO A 414 1.28 0.19 -10.48
N LEU A 415 0.42 -0.48 -9.69
CA LEU A 415 -0.87 -0.95 -10.17
C LEU A 415 -1.72 0.26 -10.63
N MET A 416 -1.79 1.29 -9.79
CA MET A 416 -2.46 2.55 -10.16
C MET A 416 -1.76 3.25 -11.34
N ALA A 417 -0.44 3.25 -11.40
CA ALA A 417 0.31 3.82 -12.53
C ALA A 417 -0.07 3.15 -13.87
N GLY A 418 -0.22 1.83 -13.87
CA GLY A 418 -0.73 1.09 -15.02
C GLY A 418 -2.17 1.46 -15.37
N ILE A 419 -3.07 1.61 -14.38
CA ILE A 419 -4.46 2.05 -14.61
C ILE A 419 -4.49 3.43 -15.27
N VAL A 420 -3.62 4.35 -14.82
CA VAL A 420 -3.46 5.67 -15.45
C VAL A 420 -2.97 5.52 -16.89
N ALA A 421 -2.02 4.63 -17.17
CA ALA A 421 -1.55 4.41 -18.55
C ALA A 421 -2.67 3.90 -19.47
N LEU A 422 -3.52 2.97 -19.01
CA LEU A 422 -4.72 2.54 -19.74
C LEU A 422 -5.67 3.72 -20.02
N THR A 423 -5.88 4.56 -19.01
CA THR A 423 -6.74 5.75 -19.11
C THR A 423 -6.19 6.76 -20.12
N LEU A 424 -4.86 6.95 -20.16
CA LEU A 424 -4.19 7.87 -21.07
C LEU A 424 -4.07 7.33 -22.50
N GLU A 425 -4.09 6.01 -22.70
CA GLU A 425 -4.31 5.43 -24.03
C GLU A 425 -5.72 5.75 -24.52
N ALA A 426 -6.72 5.61 -23.65
CA ALA A 426 -8.11 5.93 -23.97
C ALA A 426 -8.31 7.40 -24.34
N ASN A 427 -7.66 8.30 -23.60
CA ASN A 427 -7.66 9.73 -23.88
C ASN A 427 -6.29 10.39 -23.59
N PRO A 428 -5.48 10.58 -24.64
CA PRO A 428 -4.14 11.17 -24.51
C PRO A 428 -4.14 12.63 -24.06
N ASP A 429 -5.25 13.35 -24.19
CA ASP A 429 -5.33 14.79 -23.88
C ASP A 429 -5.61 15.08 -22.40
N LEU A 430 -5.92 14.05 -21.60
CA LEU A 430 -6.15 14.19 -20.17
C LEU A 430 -4.94 14.80 -19.46
N THR A 431 -5.22 15.84 -18.67
CA THR A 431 -4.25 16.45 -17.77
C THR A 431 -4.16 15.67 -16.45
N PRO A 432 -3.04 15.80 -15.70
CA PRO A 432 -2.94 15.18 -14.38
C PRO A 432 -4.04 15.58 -13.41
N ALA A 433 -4.47 16.85 -13.47
CA ALA A 433 -5.57 17.36 -12.67
C ALA A 433 -6.91 16.70 -13.05
N GLU A 434 -7.18 16.45 -14.33
CA GLU A 434 -8.40 15.75 -14.73
C GLU A 434 -8.39 14.28 -14.29
N VAL A 435 -7.24 13.61 -14.37
CA VAL A 435 -7.11 12.23 -13.85
C VAL A 435 -7.41 12.20 -12.35
N LYS A 436 -6.81 13.10 -11.55
CA LYS A 436 -6.99 13.10 -10.09
C LYS A 436 -8.36 13.66 -9.66
N GLU A 437 -8.71 14.85 -10.09
CA GLU A 437 -9.87 15.61 -9.57
C GLU A 437 -11.18 15.29 -10.30
N THR A 438 -11.12 14.74 -11.52
CA THR A 438 -12.34 14.35 -12.25
C THR A 438 -12.56 12.85 -12.17
N LEU A 439 -11.57 12.03 -12.52
CA LEU A 439 -11.74 10.57 -12.58
C LEU A 439 -11.67 9.94 -11.19
N ILE A 440 -10.56 10.08 -10.48
CA ILE A 440 -10.39 9.45 -9.17
C ILE A 440 -11.41 10.01 -8.17
N ALA A 441 -11.49 11.33 -8.04
CA ALA A 441 -12.40 11.96 -7.10
C ALA A 441 -13.89 11.74 -7.41
N GLY A 442 -14.24 11.66 -8.70
CA GLY A 442 -15.63 11.51 -9.15
C GLY A 442 -16.11 10.06 -9.21
N TYR A 443 -15.22 9.11 -9.52
CA TYR A 443 -15.62 7.78 -10.01
C TYR A 443 -14.92 6.60 -9.33
N ALA A 444 -13.99 6.82 -8.39
CA ALA A 444 -13.49 5.71 -7.57
C ALA A 444 -14.66 5.01 -6.84
N ILE A 445 -14.56 3.69 -6.68
CA ILE A 445 -15.58 2.87 -6.03
C ILE A 445 -15.56 3.22 -4.55
N GLU A 446 -16.70 3.71 -4.07
CA GLU A 446 -16.91 3.93 -2.65
C GLU A 446 -16.77 2.60 -1.91
N ARG A 447 -15.78 2.55 -1.02
CA ARG A 447 -15.65 1.48 -0.06
C ARG A 447 -16.29 1.99 1.20
N GLU A 448 -17.33 1.28 1.66
CA GLU A 448 -17.83 1.53 3.00
C GLU A 448 -16.64 1.38 3.93
N ILE A 449 -16.34 2.43 4.69
CA ILE A 449 -15.70 2.25 5.98
C ILE A 449 -16.68 1.31 6.67
N LEU A 450 -16.38 0.02 6.67
CA LEU A 450 -17.19 -0.92 7.43
C LEU A 450 -17.31 -0.29 8.82
N ASN A 451 -18.42 -0.54 9.52
CA ASN A 451 -18.43 -0.36 10.97
C ASN A 451 -17.40 -1.33 11.54
N ASP A 452 -16.15 -0.96 11.35
CA ASP A 452 -14.96 -1.46 11.92
C ASP A 452 -15.13 -1.01 13.36
N VAL A 453 -15.93 -1.80 14.08
CA VAL A 453 -15.71 -2.11 15.49
C VAL A 453 -14.37 -2.88 15.58
N PHE A 454 -13.34 -2.35 14.91
CA PHE A 454 -12.00 -2.36 15.42
C PHE A 454 -12.11 -1.65 16.76
N PRO A 455 -11.42 -2.15 17.79
CA PRO A 455 -11.52 -1.55 19.11
C PRO A 455 -11.08 -0.07 18.98
N ALA A 456 -11.44 0.79 19.94
CA ALA A 456 -11.22 2.25 19.96
C ALA A 456 -9.72 2.70 19.87
N ASN A 457 -8.88 1.81 19.35
CA ASN A 457 -7.45 1.78 19.24
C ASN A 457 -6.96 1.33 17.84
N ALA A 458 -7.76 1.46 16.79
CA ALA A 458 -7.27 1.61 15.42
C ALA A 458 -7.23 3.10 15.04
N ASN A 459 -6.26 3.53 14.21
CA ASN A 459 -6.11 4.93 13.73
C ASN A 459 -7.23 5.36 12.74
N ASN A 460 -8.46 4.91 12.94
CA ASN A 460 -9.61 5.40 12.20
C ASN A 460 -9.93 6.80 12.73
N CYS A 461 -9.38 7.79 12.05
CA CYS A 461 -9.54 9.21 12.36
C CYS A 461 -10.50 9.90 11.41
N SER A 462 -11.34 9.13 10.72
CA SER A 462 -12.41 9.66 9.91
C SER A 462 -13.44 10.33 10.82
N LEU A 463 -13.28 11.64 11.03
CA LEU A 463 -14.12 12.43 11.94
C LEU A 463 -15.60 12.46 11.51
N LEU A 464 -15.90 12.17 10.25
CA LEU A 464 -17.24 12.33 9.66
C LEU A 464 -17.68 11.18 8.73
N GLU A 465 -16.87 10.11 8.55
CA GLU A 465 -17.15 9.07 7.54
C GLU A 465 -17.48 9.67 6.16
N THR A 466 -16.81 10.77 5.81
CA THR A 466 -17.03 11.51 4.57
C THR A 466 -16.04 11.11 3.51
N ARG A 467 -16.44 11.17 2.24
CA ARG A 467 -15.55 11.07 1.10
C ARG A 467 -14.98 12.44 0.70
N PRO A 468 -13.66 12.60 0.48
CA PRO A 468 -12.62 11.59 0.69
C PRO A 468 -12.34 11.37 2.19
N ASP A 469 -11.97 10.14 2.54
CA ASP A 469 -11.58 9.73 3.90
C ASP A 469 -10.05 9.50 4.01
N ASN A 470 -9.56 9.33 5.23
CA ASN A 470 -8.11 9.23 5.50
C ASN A 470 -7.54 7.80 5.39
N GLU A 471 -8.34 6.82 4.95
CA GLU A 471 -7.96 5.42 4.78
C GLU A 471 -7.94 5.01 3.30
N TYR A 472 -9.05 5.22 2.61
CA TYR A 472 -9.24 4.88 1.20
C TYR A 472 -9.18 6.12 0.28
N GLY A 473 -9.12 7.34 0.84
CA GLY A 473 -9.18 8.56 0.05
C GLY A 473 -10.54 8.72 -0.62
N TYR A 474 -10.55 8.80 -1.94
CA TYR A 474 -11.79 8.77 -2.73
C TYR A 474 -12.34 7.35 -2.92
N GLY A 475 -11.68 6.31 -2.44
CA GLY A 475 -12.14 4.92 -2.52
C GLY A 475 -11.18 4.02 -3.29
N GLN A 476 -11.68 2.88 -3.73
CA GLN A 476 -10.92 1.96 -4.58
C GLN A 476 -10.86 2.47 -6.03
N ALA A 477 -9.70 2.34 -6.69
CA ALA A 477 -9.56 2.62 -8.11
C ALA A 477 -10.49 1.74 -8.97
N ASP A 478 -11.13 2.33 -9.98
CA ASP A 478 -12.03 1.65 -10.92
C ASP A 478 -11.49 1.80 -12.34
N PRO A 479 -10.64 0.86 -12.81
CA PRO A 479 -9.98 0.95 -14.11
C PRO A 479 -10.97 1.06 -15.27
N LEU A 480 -12.07 0.29 -15.21
CA LEU A 480 -13.06 0.26 -16.28
C LEU A 480 -13.78 1.61 -16.35
N THR A 481 -14.29 2.11 -15.22
CA THR A 481 -14.97 3.40 -15.19
C THR A 481 -14.02 4.55 -15.57
N PHE A 482 -12.76 4.52 -15.14
CA PHE A 482 -11.79 5.56 -15.50
C PHE A 482 -11.53 5.59 -17.01
N VAL A 483 -11.40 4.44 -17.65
CA VAL A 483 -11.24 4.34 -19.12
C VAL A 483 -12.51 4.76 -19.85
N GLU A 484 -13.69 4.31 -19.40
CA GLU A 484 -14.97 4.64 -20.04
C GLU A 484 -15.31 6.13 -19.93
N ILE A 485 -15.10 6.74 -18.76
CA ILE A 485 -15.33 8.17 -18.56
C ILE A 485 -14.23 9.01 -19.20
N GLY A 486 -12.97 8.60 -19.05
CA GLY A 486 -11.83 9.33 -19.61
C GLY A 486 -11.81 9.33 -21.13
N GLY A 487 -12.26 8.25 -21.77
CA GLY A 487 -12.33 8.11 -23.23
C GLY A 487 -13.54 8.76 -23.91
N MET A 488 -14.49 9.31 -23.15
CA MET A 488 -15.62 10.13 -23.66
C MET A 488 -15.21 11.58 -23.85
#